data_AF-A0A497D7C8-F1
#
_entry.id   AF-A0A497D7C8-F1
#
_cell.length_a   1.000
_cell.length_b   1.000
_cell.length_c   1.000
_cell.angle_alpha   90.00
_cell.angle_beta   90.00
_cell.angle_gamma   90.00
#
_symmetry.space_group_name_H-M   'P 1'
#
loop_
_entity.id
_entity.type
_entity.pdbx_description
1 polymer ?
#
loop_
_entity_poly.entity_id
_entity_poly.type
_entity_poly.pdbx_seq_one_letter_code
_entity_poly.pdbx_strand_id
1 'polypeptide(L)' 'KQLHQWYENVEDAEIDEMLNFKTLIETNEQQIMNYFLKGETNAMAEGINSKIQRFISSNQGTRDRDFFFFRLGLYFS' A
#
# COMPACT_ATOMS: atom_id res chain seq x y z
N LYS A 1 -0.32 18.41 -13.03
CA LYS A 1 0.84 19.26 -13.42
C LYS A 1 2.11 18.87 -12.66
N GLN A 2 2.10 18.75 -11.32
CA GLN A 2 3.29 18.37 -10.57
C GLN A 2 3.78 16.92 -10.83
N LEU A 3 2.87 15.97 -11.07
CA LEU A 3 3.23 14.57 -11.35
C LEU A 3 4.01 14.40 -12.67
N HIS A 4 3.54 15.00 -13.76
CA HIS A 4 4.26 14.95 -15.03
C HIS A 4 5.62 15.67 -14.97
N GLN A 5 5.74 16.75 -14.20
CA GLN A 5 7.06 17.36 -13.96
C GLN A 5 8.00 16.40 -13.21
N TRP A 6 7.47 15.62 -12.27
CA TRP A 6 8.26 14.60 -11.58
C TRP A 6 8.71 13.50 -12.55
N TYR A 7 7.87 13.10 -13.51
CA TYR A 7 8.26 12.14 -14.56
C TYR A 7 9.44 12.63 -15.42
N GLU A 8 9.46 13.91 -15.79
CA GLU A 8 10.57 14.52 -16.53
C GLU A 8 11.84 14.53 -15.68
N ASN A 9 11.74 14.98 -14.43
CA ASN A 9 12.90 15.02 -13.52
C ASN A 9 13.50 13.62 -13.24
N VAL A 10 12.68 12.57 -13.25
CA VAL A 10 13.14 11.18 -13.07
C VAL A 10 13.85 10.67 -14.32
N GLU A 11 13.40 11.06 -15.51
CA GLU A 11 14.12 10.76 -16.76
C GLU A 11 15.47 11.44 -16.80
N ASP A 12 15.53 12.72 -16.42
CA ASP A 12 16.77 13.50 -16.39
C ASP A 12 17.78 12.99 -15.34
N ALA A 13 17.31 12.29 -14.31
CA ALA A 13 18.17 11.78 -13.23
C ALA A 13 18.97 10.53 -13.63
N GLU A 14 18.58 9.82 -14.70
CA GLU A 14 19.24 8.60 -15.19
C GLU A 14 19.47 7.52 -14.11
N ILE A 15 18.58 7.41 -13.12
CA ILE A 15 18.60 6.38 -12.08
C ILE A 15 17.66 5.24 -12.47
N ASP A 16 18.20 4.06 -12.75
CA ASP A 16 17.45 2.89 -13.23
C ASP A 16 16.30 2.48 -12.28
N GLU A 17 16.52 2.48 -10.97
CA GLU A 17 15.48 2.15 -9.99
C GLU A 17 14.33 3.17 -10.01
N MET A 18 14.65 4.44 -10.23
CA MET A 18 13.66 5.51 -10.31
C MET A 18 12.90 5.46 -11.63
N LEU A 19 13.56 5.13 -12.74
CA LEU A 19 12.91 4.88 -14.03
C LEU A 19 11.91 3.72 -13.93
N ASN A 20 12.32 2.60 -13.32
CA ASN A 20 11.43 1.47 -13.07
C ASN A 20 10.23 1.85 -12.19
N PHE A 21 10.49 2.64 -11.13
CA PHE A 21 9.43 3.13 -10.25
C PHE A 21 8.47 4.06 -11.00
N LYS A 22 8.98 4.99 -11.81
CA LYS A 22 8.19 5.85 -12.69
C LYS A 22 7.26 5.03 -13.59
N THR A 23 7.78 4.03 -14.29
CA THR A 23 6.97 3.16 -15.17
C THR A 23 5.83 2.47 -14.40
N LEU A 24 6.10 2.04 -13.15
CA LEU A 24 5.08 1.46 -12.29
C LEU A 24 4.00 2.48 -11.91
N ILE A 25 4.38 3.71 -11.56
CA ILE A 25 3.45 4.80 -11.25
C ILE A 25 2.61 5.15 -12.48
N GLU A 26 3.23 5.33 -13.65
CA GLU A 26 2.55 5.65 -14.92
C GLU A 26 1.52 4.57 -15.29
N THR A 27 1.89 3.30 -15.19
CA THR A 27 1.00 2.16 -15.49
C THR A 27 -0.24 2.14 -14.60
N ASN A 28 -0.12 2.63 -13.35
CA ASN A 28 -1.19 2.60 -12.36
C ASN A 28 -1.76 4.00 -12.06
N GLU A 29 -1.40 5.02 -12.85
CA GLU A 29 -1.64 6.43 -12.53
C GLU A 29 -3.12 6.69 -12.23
N GLN A 30 -4.02 6.19 -13.08
CA GLN A 30 -5.45 6.39 -12.90
C GLN A 30 -5.97 5.83 -11.56
N GLN A 31 -5.51 4.65 -11.16
CA GLN A 31 -5.93 4.03 -9.89
C GLN A 31 -5.38 4.82 -8.70
N ILE A 32 -4.11 5.22 -8.77
CA ILE A 32 -3.45 6.02 -7.74
C ILE A 32 -4.16 7.37 -7.59
N MET A 33 -4.43 8.07 -8.69
CA MET A 33 -5.15 9.34 -8.67
C MET A 33 -6.58 9.19 -8.15
N ASN A 34 -7.27 8.10 -8.51
CA ASN A 34 -8.61 7.81 -8.00
C ASN A 34 -8.66 7.59 -6.49
N TYR A 35 -7.60 7.04 -5.88
CA TYR A 35 -7.50 6.87 -4.43
C TYR A 35 -7.64 8.22 -3.69
N PHE A 36 -7.06 9.28 -4.23
CA PHE A 36 -7.07 10.61 -3.61
C PHE A 36 -8.37 11.41 -3.84
N LEU A 37 -9.28 10.96 -4.71
CA LEU A 37 -10.52 11.70 -5.01
C LEU A 37 -11.42 11.91 -3.79
N LYS A 38 -11.51 10.89 -2.93
CA LYS A 38 -12.31 10.98 -1.69
C LYS A 38 -11.57 11.66 -0.55
N GLY A 39 -10.25 11.86 -0.67
CA GLY A 39 -9.42 12.49 0.36
C GLY A 39 -9.38 11.72 1.69
N GLU A 40 -9.80 10.45 1.70
CA GLU A 40 -9.75 9.62 2.89
C GLU A 40 -8.29 9.36 3.28
N THR A 41 -7.98 9.57 4.56
CA THR A 41 -6.62 9.33 5.05
C THR A 41 -6.34 7.83 5.11
N ASN A 42 -5.11 7.42 4.77
CA ASN A 42 -4.67 6.03 4.90
C ASN A 42 -4.63 5.55 6.38
N ALA A 43 -4.86 6.46 7.35
CA ALA A 43 -4.77 6.19 8.77
C ALA A 43 -5.66 5.04 9.24
N MET A 44 -6.87 4.89 8.66
CA MET A 44 -7.74 3.77 9.00
C MET A 44 -7.14 2.43 8.55
N ALA A 45 -6.63 2.37 7.32
CA ALA A 45 -5.99 1.17 6.77
C ALA A 45 -4.68 0.84 7.51
N GLU A 46 -3.85 1.84 7.80
CA GLU A 46 -2.63 1.69 8.62
C GLU A 46 -2.93 1.24 10.05
N GLY A 47 -4.00 1.77 10.64
CA GLY A 47 -4.49 1.38 11.95
C GLY A 47 -4.91 -0.09 11.98
N ILE A 48 -5.66 -0.54 10.95
CA ILE A 48 -6.05 -1.95 10.79
C ILE A 48 -4.81 -2.83 10.59
N ASN A 49 -3.91 -2.46 9.66
CA ASN A 49 -2.67 -3.20 9.41
C ASN A 49 -1.83 -3.35 10.68
N SER A 50 -1.72 -2.29 11.47
CA SER A 50 -1.01 -2.30 12.76
C SER A 50 -1.65 -3.24 13.80
N LYS A 51 -2.98 -3.37 13.81
CA LYS A 51 -3.67 -4.33 14.67
C LYS A 51 -3.45 -5.77 14.18
N ILE A 52 -3.51 -6.00 12.87
CA ILE A 52 -3.25 -7.32 12.26
C ILE A 52 -1.81 -7.76 12.54
N GLN A 53 -0.83 -6.88 12.37
CA GLN A 53 0.58 -7.20 12.66
C GLN A 53 0.79 -7.57 14.14
N ARG A 54 0.16 -6.85 15.07
CA ARG A 54 0.16 -7.19 16.50
C ARG A 54 -0.50 -8.55 16.78
N PHE A 55 -1.59 -8.86 16.07
CA PHE A 55 -2.24 -10.16 16.18
C PHE A 55 -1.36 -11.30 15.64
N ILE A 56 -0.63 -11.07 14.54
CA ILE A 56 0.31 -12.06 13.98
C ILE A 56 1.49 -12.31 14.93
N SER A 57 2.06 -11.24 15.52
CA SER A 57 3.20 -11.36 16.42
C SER A 57 2.87 -12.11 17.71
N SER A 58 1.65 -11.95 18.25
CA SER A 58 1.20 -12.68 19.44
C SER A 58 0.84 -14.15 19.15
N ASN A 59 0.46 -14.48 17.91
CA ASN A 59 -0.05 -15.81 17.54
C ASN A 59 0.93 -16.67 16.73
N GLN A 60 2.21 -16.28 16.67
CA GLN A 60 3.31 -17.02 16.02
C GLN A 60 3.04 -17.39 14.55
N GLY A 61 2.35 -16.51 13.80
CA GLY A 61 2.25 -16.60 12.35
C GLY A 61 0.88 -17.01 11.78
N THR A 62 0.90 -17.32 10.48
CA THR A 62 -0.29 -17.41 9.61
C THR A 62 -0.28 -18.67 8.75
N ARG A 63 0.34 -19.76 9.25
CA ARG A 63 0.59 -20.99 8.47
C ARG A 63 -0.69 -21.64 7.93
N ASP A 64 -1.76 -21.59 8.72
CA ASP A 64 -3.11 -21.98 8.31
C ASP A 64 -3.92 -20.71 8.04
N ARG A 65 -4.23 -20.46 6.76
CA ARG A 65 -4.91 -19.23 6.32
C ARG A 65 -6.37 -19.20 6.77
N ASP A 66 -7.07 -20.32 6.67
CA ASP A 66 -8.49 -20.40 7.01
C ASP A 66 -8.68 -20.20 8.51
N PHE A 67 -7.86 -20.88 9.32
CA PHE A 67 -7.87 -20.69 10.77
C PHE A 67 -7.39 -19.30 11.19
N PHE A 68 -6.45 -18.69 10.45
CA PHE A 68 -6.05 -17.30 10.68
C PHE A 68 -7.23 -16.33 10.47
N PHE A 69 -7.95 -16.41 9.35
CA PHE A 69 -9.10 -15.54 9.09
C PHE A 69 -10.23 -15.75 10.11
N PHE A 70 -10.49 -17.00 10.51
CA PHE A 70 -11.44 -17.29 11.60
C PHE A 70 -11.09 -16.54 12.89
N ARG A 71 -9.84 -16.65 13.36
CA ARG A 71 -9.40 -15.97 14.59
C ARG A 71 -9.36 -14.45 14.43
N LEU A 72 -8.99 -13.97 13.25
CA LEU A 72 -8.94 -12.55 12.95
C LEU A 72 -10.35 -11.93 13.01
N GLY A 73 -11.36 -12.62 12.47
CA GLY A 73 -12.76 -12.23 12.60
C GLY A 73 -13.23 -12.16 14.07
N LEU A 74 -12.86 -13.15 14.88
CA LEU A 74 -13.18 -13.15 16.32
C LEU A 74 -12.47 -12.04 17.12
N TYR A 75 -11.29 -11.60 16.67
CA TYR A 75 -10.52 -10.57 17.37
C TYR A 75 -11.01 -9.15 17.07
N PHE A 76 -11.66 -8.94 15.92
CA PHE A 76 -12.15 -7.64 15.46
C PHE A 76 -13.68 -7.47 15.53
N SER A 77 -14.42 -8.51 15.95
CA SER A 77 -15.85 -8.44 16.31
C SER A 77 -16.05 -7.80 17.67
#